data_AF-A0A0B8NSZ7-F1
#
_entry.id   AF-A0A0B8NSZ7-F1
#
_cell.length_a   1.000
_cell.length_b   1.000
_cell.length_c   1.000
_cell.angle_alpha   90.00
_cell.angle_beta   90.00
_cell.angle_gamma   90.00
#
_symmetry.space_group_name_H-M   'P 1'
#
loop_
_entity.id
_entity.type
_entity.pdbx_description
1 polymer ?
#
loop_
_entity_poly.entity_id
_entity_poly.type
_entity_poly.pdbx_seq_one_letter_code
_entity_poly.pdbx_strand_id
1 'polypeptide(L)'
;MVHTLDKLVCEKAMSYFQRILSRCEDEVQLSVNCSLLDEEHGLQYLSDLFNLIQTSTNKPNQVGIEITESSYFANSLNNSNLINTIRNKGVQVFVDDFGTGNSSFSYFNDFQFDVLKIDRNFIQDIHQVRQKYFAVKMLVELSHELGISVVAEGVECNEELEILKEFDVDFVQGYLFSKPLSMEAIMEVDEVNDLIQVDSNLDLAYQNVS
;
A
#
# COMPACT_ATOMS: atom_id res chain seq x y z
N MET A 1 9.09 -16.39 -16.65
CA MET A 1 9.52 -15.13 -17.31
C MET A 1 9.05 -13.92 -16.51
N VAL A 2 7.79 -13.88 -16.05
CA VAL A 2 7.24 -12.83 -15.17
C VAL A 2 8.00 -12.76 -13.83
N HIS A 3 8.08 -13.86 -13.07
CA HIS A 3 8.78 -13.90 -11.77
C HIS A 3 10.27 -13.49 -11.79
N THR A 4 10.97 -13.66 -12.92
CA THR A 4 12.39 -13.26 -13.03
C THR A 4 12.53 -11.73 -13.14
N LEU A 5 11.60 -11.10 -13.86
CA LEU A 5 11.55 -9.64 -13.96
C LEU A 5 11.11 -9.04 -12.62
N ASP A 6 10.07 -9.59 -12.00
CA ASP A 6 9.56 -9.08 -10.72
C ASP A 6 10.63 -9.17 -9.63
N LYS A 7 11.37 -10.28 -9.58
CA LYS A 7 12.52 -10.43 -8.68
C LYS A 7 13.59 -9.37 -8.93
N LEU A 8 13.96 -9.12 -10.19
CA LEU A 8 14.97 -8.11 -10.53
C LEU A 8 14.52 -6.69 -10.15
N VAL A 9 13.23 -6.39 -10.37
CA VAL A 9 12.62 -5.12 -9.97
C VAL A 9 12.65 -4.99 -8.45
N CYS A 10 12.30 -6.03 -7.70
CA CYS A 10 12.34 -6.02 -6.23
C CYS A 10 13.77 -5.87 -5.71
N GLU A 11 14.75 -6.60 -6.26
CA GLU A 11 16.16 -6.46 -5.87
C GLU A 11 16.67 -5.02 -6.08
N LYS A 12 16.30 -4.43 -7.22
CA LYS A 12 16.63 -3.04 -7.53
C LYS A 12 15.91 -2.08 -6.56
N ALA A 13 14.61 -2.25 -6.32
CA ALA A 13 13.83 -1.44 -5.40
C ALA A 13 14.41 -1.49 -3.98
N MET A 14 14.73 -2.68 -3.46
CA MET A 14 15.37 -2.87 -2.15
C MET A 14 16.74 -2.20 -2.08
N SER A 15 17.54 -2.30 -3.13
CA SER A 15 18.85 -1.63 -3.21
C SER A 15 18.72 -0.10 -3.10
N TYR A 16 17.75 0.50 -3.79
CA TYR A 16 17.49 1.93 -3.65
C TYR A 16 16.87 2.29 -2.30
N PHE A 17 15.97 1.48 -1.79
CA PHE A 17 15.34 1.71 -0.49
C PHE A 17 16.37 1.76 0.63
N GLN A 18 17.35 0.86 0.65
CA GLN A 18 18.48 0.96 1.58
C GLN A 18 19.26 2.27 1.45
N ARG A 19 19.46 2.77 0.22
CA ARG A 19 20.16 4.05 -0.01
C ARG A 19 19.34 5.22 0.50
N ILE A 20 18.02 5.21 0.31
CA ILE A 20 17.09 6.22 0.84
C ILE A 20 17.13 6.19 2.37
N LEU A 21 16.98 5.02 2.99
CA LEU A 21 17.04 4.86 4.45
C LEU A 21 18.36 5.31 5.08
N SER A 22 19.46 5.33 4.32
CA SER A 22 20.77 5.78 4.81
C SER A 22 20.97 7.30 4.78
N ARG A 23 20.08 8.03 4.10
CA ARG A 23 20.20 9.47 3.83
C ARG A 23 19.02 10.28 4.35
N CYS A 24 17.83 9.70 4.29
CA CYS A 24 16.59 10.33 4.72
C CYS A 24 16.36 10.09 6.22
N GLU A 25 16.06 11.15 6.96
CA GLU A 25 15.68 11.07 8.38
C GLU A 25 14.19 10.71 8.56
N ASP A 26 13.37 10.96 7.53
CA ASP A 26 11.93 10.66 7.54
C ASP A 26 11.65 9.15 7.55
N GLU A 27 10.49 8.79 8.08
CA GLU A 27 9.97 7.44 7.99
C GLU A 27 9.43 7.19 6.58
N VAL A 28 10.18 6.43 5.78
CA VAL A 28 9.82 6.07 4.40
C VAL A 28 9.37 4.61 4.36
N GLN A 29 8.31 4.35 3.61
CA GLN A 29 7.81 3.03 3.32
C GLN A 29 8.08 2.62 1.87
N LEU A 30 8.40 1.34 1.64
CA LEU A 30 8.43 0.72 0.32
C LEU A 30 7.35 -0.34 0.25
N SER A 31 6.44 -0.27 -0.71
CA SER A 31 5.55 -1.38 -1.05
C SER A 31 5.99 -2.04 -2.37
N VAL A 32 5.81 -3.37 -2.46
CA VAL A 32 6.13 -4.16 -3.64
C VAL A 32 4.98 -5.06 -4.03
N ASN A 33 4.64 -5.03 -5.31
CA ASN A 33 3.55 -5.82 -5.86
C ASN A 33 3.89 -7.32 -5.93
N CYS A 34 2.98 -8.15 -5.45
CA CYS A 34 3.07 -9.61 -5.47
C CYS A 34 1.82 -10.23 -6.10
N SER A 35 1.98 -10.66 -7.35
CA SER A 35 0.94 -11.34 -8.11
C SER A 35 0.87 -12.83 -7.76
N LEU A 36 -0.28 -13.32 -7.27
CA LEU A 36 -0.52 -14.73 -6.95
C LEU A 36 -1.42 -15.43 -8.00
N LEU A 37 -1.24 -15.12 -9.30
CA LEU A 37 -2.12 -15.61 -10.37
C LEU A 37 -2.08 -17.13 -10.61
N ASP A 38 -1.00 -17.80 -10.22
CA ASP A 38 -0.85 -19.26 -10.26
C ASP A 38 -0.50 -19.75 -8.85
N GLU A 39 -1.23 -20.75 -8.32
CA GLU A 39 -1.18 -21.13 -6.91
C GLU A 39 0.22 -21.60 -6.45
N GLU A 40 0.84 -22.51 -7.21
CA GLU A 40 2.12 -23.10 -6.81
C GLU A 40 3.26 -22.08 -6.99
N HIS A 41 3.25 -21.36 -8.10
CA HIS A 41 4.28 -20.37 -8.40
C HIS A 41 4.12 -19.08 -7.58
N GLY A 42 2.90 -18.69 -7.24
CA GLY A 42 2.60 -17.50 -6.45
C GLY A 42 3.06 -17.63 -4.99
N LEU A 43 2.79 -18.76 -4.34
CA LEU A 43 3.26 -18.99 -2.97
C LEU A 43 4.78 -19.10 -2.88
N GLN A 44 5.42 -19.76 -3.87
CA GLN A 44 6.87 -19.79 -3.96
C GLN A 44 7.44 -18.38 -4.17
N TYR A 45 6.82 -17.57 -5.03
CA TYR A 45 7.25 -16.20 -5.27
C TYR A 45 7.10 -15.32 -4.02
N LEU A 46 5.98 -15.43 -3.28
CA LEU A 46 5.78 -14.72 -2.02
C LEU A 46 6.85 -15.10 -0.99
N SER A 47 7.19 -16.39 -0.89
CA SER A 47 8.27 -16.88 -0.02
C SER A 47 9.64 -16.33 -0.44
N ASP A 48 9.95 -16.34 -1.73
CA ASP A 48 11.21 -15.80 -2.26
C ASP A 48 11.33 -14.29 -2.01
N LEU A 49 10.23 -13.55 -2.22
CA LEU A 49 10.15 -12.12 -1.96
C LEU A 49 10.34 -11.81 -0.47
N PHE A 50 9.69 -12.57 0.42
CA PHE A 50 9.88 -12.42 1.85
C PHE A 50 11.34 -12.66 2.27
N ASN A 51 11.98 -13.71 1.75
CA ASN A 51 13.39 -13.99 2.02
C ASN A 51 14.33 -12.87 1.50
N LEU A 52 14.03 -12.32 0.31
CA LEU A 52 14.75 -11.18 -0.23
C LEU A 52 14.63 -9.96 0.71
N ILE A 53 13.43 -9.63 1.17
CA ILE A 53 13.21 -8.49 2.08
C ILE A 53 14.00 -8.68 3.38
N GLN A 54 13.89 -9.86 4.01
CA GLN A 54 14.58 -10.17 5.27
C GLN A 54 16.11 -10.09 5.16
N THR A 55 16.67 -10.38 3.99
CA THR A 55 18.12 -10.30 3.74
C THR A 55 18.58 -8.93 3.26
N SER A 56 17.65 -8.09 2.79
CA SER A 56 17.94 -6.80 2.16
C SER A 56 17.59 -5.58 3.02
N THR A 57 17.05 -5.72 4.23
CA THR A 57 16.85 -4.56 5.11
C THR A 57 16.86 -4.95 6.58
N ASN A 58 17.27 -4.03 7.44
CA ASN A 58 17.14 -4.13 8.89
C ASN A 58 15.85 -3.47 9.42
N LYS A 59 15.04 -2.86 8.56
CA LYS A 59 13.74 -2.25 8.88
C LYS A 59 12.60 -2.94 8.09
N PRO A 60 12.29 -4.22 8.37
CA PRO A 60 11.25 -4.95 7.64
C PRO A 60 9.85 -4.33 7.81
N ASN A 61 9.60 -3.61 8.91
CA ASN A 61 8.37 -2.87 9.19
C ASN A 61 8.11 -1.66 8.29
N GLN A 62 9.09 -1.28 7.49
CA GLN A 62 8.94 -0.23 6.48
C GLN A 62 8.80 -0.83 5.07
N VAL A 63 8.60 -2.15 4.96
CA VAL A 63 8.38 -2.83 3.68
C VAL A 63 7.01 -3.51 3.70
N GLY A 64 6.20 -3.21 2.68
CA GLY A 64 4.90 -3.81 2.43
C GLY A 64 4.91 -4.75 1.23
N ILE A 65 4.21 -5.86 1.31
CA ILE A 65 3.90 -6.71 0.15
C ILE A 65 2.45 -6.48 -0.24
N GLU A 66 2.22 -6.00 -1.45
CA GLU A 66 0.88 -5.75 -2.01
C GLU A 66 0.37 -7.00 -2.72
N ILE A 67 -0.81 -7.46 -2.32
CA ILE A 67 -1.49 -8.61 -2.92
C ILE A 67 -2.87 -8.13 -3.35
N THR A 68 -3.26 -8.40 -4.59
CA THR A 68 -4.59 -8.00 -5.06
C THR A 68 -5.69 -8.71 -4.27
N GLU A 69 -6.83 -8.04 -4.11
CA GLU A 69 -8.02 -8.55 -3.41
C GLU A 69 -8.36 -10.00 -3.83
N SER A 70 -8.46 -10.22 -5.15
CA SER A 70 -8.83 -11.52 -5.72
C SER A 70 -7.82 -12.61 -5.35
N SER A 71 -6.53 -12.30 -5.41
CA SER A 71 -5.45 -13.22 -5.06
C SER A 71 -5.39 -13.53 -3.56
N TYR A 72 -5.68 -12.54 -2.73
CA TYR A 72 -5.71 -12.71 -1.28
C TYR A 72 -6.86 -13.65 -0.85
N PHE A 73 -8.08 -13.41 -1.34
CA PHE A 73 -9.27 -14.15 -0.91
C PHE A 73 -9.53 -15.47 -1.64
N ALA A 74 -8.96 -15.69 -2.83
CA ALA A 74 -9.07 -16.98 -3.51
C ALA A 74 -8.55 -18.16 -2.67
N ASN A 75 -7.65 -17.90 -1.71
CA ASN A 75 -6.84 -18.92 -1.04
C ASN A 75 -6.78 -18.76 0.50
N SER A 76 -7.89 -18.39 1.15
CA SER A 76 -7.95 -18.00 2.58
C SER A 76 -7.31 -19.00 3.56
N LEU A 77 -7.30 -20.31 3.26
CA LEU A 77 -6.73 -21.33 4.15
C LEU A 77 -5.23 -21.58 3.94
N ASN A 78 -4.72 -21.63 2.70
CA ASN A 78 -3.31 -21.94 2.43
C ASN A 78 -2.39 -20.72 2.56
N ASN A 79 -2.89 -19.51 2.31
CA ASN A 79 -2.11 -18.29 2.43
C ASN A 79 -1.84 -17.90 3.89
N SER A 80 -2.76 -18.26 4.80
CA SER A 80 -2.79 -17.78 6.18
C SER A 80 -1.49 -17.97 6.96
N ASN A 81 -0.85 -19.14 6.85
CA ASN A 81 0.37 -19.43 7.62
C ASN A 81 1.58 -18.61 7.13
N LEU A 82 1.75 -18.48 5.81
CA LEU A 82 2.86 -17.72 5.26
C LEU A 82 2.65 -16.22 5.50
N ILE A 83 1.43 -15.72 5.26
CA ILE A 83 1.06 -14.32 5.51
C ILE A 83 1.26 -13.96 6.99
N ASN A 84 0.77 -14.78 7.92
CA ASN A 84 1.03 -14.54 9.35
C ASN A 84 2.52 -14.60 9.69
N THR A 85 3.30 -15.47 9.04
CA THR A 85 4.75 -15.53 9.25
C THR A 85 5.44 -14.24 8.79
N ILE A 86 5.06 -13.72 7.62
CA ILE A 86 5.55 -12.47 7.05
C ILE A 86 5.28 -11.31 8.02
N ARG A 87 4.01 -11.18 8.46
CA ARG A 87 3.56 -10.16 9.41
C ARG A 87 4.26 -10.24 10.76
N ASN A 88 4.37 -11.44 11.33
CA ASN A 88 5.07 -11.66 12.61
C ASN A 88 6.57 -11.36 12.53
N LYS A 89 7.14 -11.31 11.31
CA LYS A 89 8.54 -10.92 11.06
C LYS A 89 8.69 -9.44 10.70
N GLY A 90 7.62 -8.68 10.88
CA GLY A 90 7.56 -7.24 10.72
C GLY A 90 7.27 -6.79 9.31
N VAL A 91 7.21 -7.65 8.29
CA VAL A 91 6.88 -7.21 6.93
C VAL A 91 5.37 -7.04 6.83
N GLN A 92 4.92 -5.87 6.38
CA GLN A 92 3.49 -5.58 6.27
C GLN A 92 2.88 -6.26 5.05
N VAL A 93 1.60 -6.61 5.16
CA VAL A 93 0.82 -7.14 4.05
C VAL A 93 -0.28 -6.14 3.71
N PHE A 94 -0.32 -5.75 2.45
CA PHE A 94 -1.25 -4.81 1.86
C PHE A 94 -2.21 -5.58 0.97
N VAL A 95 -3.50 -5.27 1.08
CA VAL A 95 -4.49 -5.73 0.10
C VAL A 95 -4.80 -4.60 -0.86
N ASP A 96 -4.54 -4.85 -2.14
CA ASP A 96 -4.69 -3.88 -3.23
C ASP A 96 -5.98 -4.10 -4.05
N ASP A 97 -6.38 -3.06 -4.78
CA ASP A 97 -7.56 -3.03 -5.65
C ASP A 97 -8.88 -3.38 -4.94
N PHE A 98 -9.01 -3.07 -3.64
CA PHE A 98 -10.18 -3.47 -2.87
C PHE A 98 -11.47 -2.82 -3.42
N GLY A 99 -12.48 -3.66 -3.66
CA GLY A 99 -13.79 -3.27 -4.18
C GLY A 99 -13.91 -3.34 -5.71
N THR A 100 -12.87 -3.78 -6.41
CA THR A 100 -12.91 -4.06 -7.86
C THR A 100 -13.35 -5.49 -8.18
N GLY A 101 -13.29 -6.39 -7.20
CA GLY A 101 -13.71 -7.79 -7.30
C GLY A 101 -15.14 -8.07 -6.81
N ASN A 102 -15.51 -9.36 -6.75
CA ASN A 102 -16.72 -9.80 -6.06
C ASN A 102 -16.46 -9.82 -4.53
N SER A 103 -16.28 -8.64 -3.94
CA SER A 103 -16.05 -8.47 -2.50
C SER A 103 -17.32 -8.81 -1.74
N SER A 104 -17.46 -10.08 -1.35
CA SER A 104 -18.48 -10.47 -0.39
C SER A 104 -17.92 -10.19 1.01
N PHE A 105 -18.65 -9.43 1.83
CA PHE A 105 -18.36 -9.25 3.27
C PHE A 105 -18.24 -10.58 4.04
N SER A 106 -18.43 -11.74 3.39
CA SER A 106 -18.14 -13.07 3.93
C SER A 106 -16.69 -13.31 4.32
N TYR A 107 -15.72 -12.55 3.79
CA TYR A 107 -14.30 -12.77 4.09
C TYR A 107 -13.83 -12.11 5.40
N PHE A 108 -14.72 -11.39 6.11
CA PHE A 108 -14.35 -10.59 7.29
C PHE A 108 -13.82 -11.39 8.48
N ASN A 109 -14.13 -12.69 8.56
CA ASN A 109 -13.63 -13.54 9.64
C ASN A 109 -12.14 -13.92 9.49
N ASP A 110 -11.54 -13.73 8.31
CA ASP A 110 -10.19 -14.24 7.97
C ASP A 110 -9.19 -13.11 7.66
N PHE A 111 -9.42 -11.89 8.17
CA PHE A 111 -8.51 -10.77 7.94
C PHE A 111 -7.16 -10.98 8.61
N GLN A 112 -6.13 -11.12 7.78
CA GLN A 112 -4.74 -11.34 8.18
C GLN A 112 -3.80 -10.43 7.37
N PHE A 113 -4.18 -9.17 7.20
CA PHE A 113 -3.30 -8.15 6.61
C PHE A 113 -3.30 -6.88 7.47
N ASP A 114 -2.40 -5.97 7.14
CA ASP A 114 -2.13 -4.78 7.95
C ASP A 114 -2.73 -3.52 7.32
N VAL A 115 -2.79 -3.48 5.99
CA VAL A 115 -3.21 -2.29 5.26
C VAL A 115 -4.18 -2.62 4.13
N LEU A 116 -5.26 -1.84 4.04
CA LEU A 116 -6.23 -1.86 2.95
C LEU A 116 -5.99 -0.69 2.00
N LYS A 117 -5.80 -0.96 0.71
CA LYS A 117 -5.73 0.09 -0.31
C LYS A 117 -7.10 0.22 -1.01
N ILE A 118 -7.68 1.41 -0.94
CA ILE A 118 -8.94 1.75 -1.60
C ILE A 118 -8.62 2.31 -2.98
N ASP A 119 -9.01 1.58 -4.02
CA ASP A 119 -8.74 1.93 -5.41
C ASP A 119 -9.32 3.29 -5.80
N ARG A 120 -8.62 3.95 -6.72
CA ARG A 120 -8.99 5.25 -7.30
C ARG A 120 -10.45 5.32 -7.74
N ASN A 121 -11.04 4.25 -8.25
CA ASN A 121 -12.44 4.31 -8.72
C ASN A 121 -13.44 4.65 -7.60
N PHE A 122 -13.10 4.37 -6.33
CA PHE A 122 -13.90 4.78 -5.17
C PHE A 122 -13.59 6.22 -4.73
N ILE A 123 -12.35 6.67 -4.90
CA ILE A 123 -11.88 8.00 -4.47
C ILE A 123 -12.30 9.09 -5.45
N GLN A 124 -12.18 8.82 -6.74
CA GLN A 124 -12.47 9.79 -7.79
C GLN A 124 -13.91 10.31 -7.67
N ASP A 125 -14.09 11.63 -7.62
CA ASP A 125 -15.39 12.30 -7.49
C ASP A 125 -16.16 11.94 -6.20
N ILE A 126 -15.48 11.47 -5.13
CA ILE A 126 -16.12 11.12 -3.85
C ILE A 126 -16.94 12.28 -3.25
N HIS A 127 -16.52 13.52 -3.51
CA HIS A 127 -17.20 14.75 -3.11
C HIS A 127 -18.49 15.04 -3.89
N GLN A 128 -18.71 14.37 -5.02
CA GLN A 128 -19.88 14.56 -5.88
C GLN A 128 -20.83 13.35 -5.85
N VAL A 129 -20.30 12.16 -5.61
CA VAL A 129 -21.04 10.90 -5.70
C VAL A 129 -21.36 10.36 -4.32
N ARG A 130 -22.61 10.56 -3.88
CA ARG A 130 -23.11 10.11 -2.56
C ARG A 130 -22.81 8.64 -2.26
N GLN A 131 -22.93 7.75 -3.24
CA GLN A 131 -22.67 6.33 -3.06
C GLN A 131 -21.20 6.05 -2.74
N LYS A 132 -20.26 6.75 -3.41
CA LYS A 132 -18.82 6.63 -3.14
C LYS A 132 -18.49 7.14 -1.74
N TYR A 133 -19.02 8.31 -1.37
CA TYR A 133 -18.86 8.89 -0.03
C TYR A 133 -19.21 7.89 1.08
N PHE A 134 -20.42 7.29 1.01
CA PHE A 134 -20.86 6.33 2.03
C PHE A 134 -20.10 5.01 1.97
N ALA A 135 -19.70 4.54 0.78
CA ALA A 135 -18.92 3.31 0.63
C ALA A 135 -17.54 3.45 1.27
N VAL A 136 -16.79 4.51 0.92
CA VAL A 136 -15.45 4.75 1.47
C VAL A 136 -15.52 4.98 2.98
N LYS A 137 -16.47 5.80 3.46
CA LYS A 137 -16.66 6.01 4.90
C LYS A 137 -16.82 4.69 5.67
N MET A 138 -17.70 3.82 5.18
CA MET A 138 -17.96 2.53 5.80
C MET A 138 -16.72 1.62 5.78
N LEU A 139 -15.97 1.61 4.67
CA LEU A 139 -14.75 0.82 4.55
C LEU A 139 -13.67 1.29 5.50
N VAL A 140 -13.52 2.61 5.68
CA VAL A 140 -12.55 3.19 6.61
C VAL A 140 -12.92 2.84 8.05
N GLU A 141 -14.17 3.14 8.47
CA GLU A 141 -14.66 2.81 9.81
C GLU A 141 -14.47 1.33 10.14
N LEU A 142 -14.81 0.44 9.20
CA LEU A 142 -14.69 -0.99 9.39
C LEU A 142 -13.24 -1.49 9.43
N SER A 143 -12.35 -0.89 8.62
CA SER A 143 -10.92 -1.24 8.64
C SER A 143 -10.31 -0.88 9.99
N HIS A 144 -10.62 0.30 10.51
CA HIS A 144 -10.14 0.75 11.83
C HIS A 144 -10.67 -0.12 12.98
N GLU A 145 -11.93 -0.53 12.95
CA GLU A 145 -12.49 -1.48 13.94
C GLU A 145 -11.77 -2.84 13.93
N LEU A 146 -11.15 -3.21 12.81
CA LEU A 146 -10.35 -4.43 12.65
C LEU A 146 -8.85 -4.22 12.93
N GLY A 147 -8.43 -3.00 13.25
CA GLY A 147 -7.03 -2.63 13.44
C GLY A 147 -6.22 -2.63 12.15
N ILE A 148 -6.87 -2.36 11.02
CA ILE A 148 -6.28 -2.28 9.68
C ILE A 148 -6.17 -0.81 9.28
N SER A 149 -4.99 -0.38 8.83
CA SER A 149 -4.78 0.96 8.28
C SER A 149 -5.28 1.06 6.84
N VAL A 150 -5.65 2.26 6.40
CA VAL A 150 -6.20 2.50 5.07
C VAL A 150 -5.32 3.43 4.26
N VAL A 151 -5.02 3.04 3.01
CA VAL A 151 -4.46 3.92 1.98
C VAL A 151 -5.56 4.27 0.98
N ALA A 152 -5.80 5.54 0.72
CA ALA A 152 -6.65 5.99 -0.38
C ALA A 152 -5.81 6.32 -1.61
N GLU A 153 -6.10 5.67 -2.73
CA GLU A 153 -5.34 5.86 -3.97
C GLU A 153 -6.01 6.79 -4.97
N GLY A 154 -5.18 7.43 -5.79
CA GLY A 154 -5.64 8.26 -6.90
C GLY A 154 -6.32 9.56 -6.48
N VAL A 155 -5.90 10.16 -5.37
CA VAL A 155 -6.34 11.50 -4.95
C VAL A 155 -5.81 12.55 -5.94
N GLU A 156 -6.71 13.30 -6.58
CA GLU A 156 -6.35 14.27 -7.63
C GLU A 156 -6.74 15.71 -7.30
N CYS A 157 -7.68 15.94 -6.36
CA CYS A 157 -8.07 17.29 -5.94
C CYS A 157 -8.22 17.48 -4.42
N ASN A 158 -8.25 18.74 -3.99
CA ASN A 158 -8.36 19.08 -2.57
C ASN A 158 -9.71 18.64 -1.97
N GLU A 159 -10.80 18.69 -2.74
CA GLU A 159 -12.12 18.27 -2.28
C GLU A 159 -12.16 16.76 -1.96
N GLU A 160 -11.42 15.94 -2.71
CA GLU A 160 -11.23 14.52 -2.38
C GLU A 160 -10.42 14.37 -1.10
N LEU A 161 -9.29 15.08 -1.00
CA LEU A 161 -8.41 15.03 0.17
C LEU A 161 -9.15 15.42 1.46
N GLU A 162 -9.89 16.52 1.48
CA GLU A 162 -10.60 17.00 2.68
C GLU A 162 -11.63 15.99 3.19
N ILE A 163 -12.30 15.24 2.30
CA ILE A 163 -13.21 14.16 2.70
C ILE A 163 -12.44 12.98 3.30
N LEU A 164 -11.28 12.63 2.73
CA LEU A 164 -10.46 11.55 3.28
C LEU A 164 -9.89 11.90 4.66
N LYS A 165 -9.58 13.19 4.90
CA LYS A 165 -9.27 13.70 6.24
C LYS A 165 -10.45 13.59 7.20
N GLU A 166 -11.66 13.94 6.76
CA GLU A 166 -12.89 13.80 7.57
C GLU A 166 -13.11 12.35 8.00
N PHE A 167 -12.70 11.39 7.18
CA PHE A 167 -12.83 9.97 7.45
C PHE A 167 -11.66 9.38 8.24
N ASP A 168 -10.67 10.17 8.63
CA ASP A 168 -9.46 9.72 9.32
C ASP A 168 -8.66 8.66 8.52
N VAL A 169 -8.65 8.76 7.18
CA VAL A 169 -7.84 7.84 6.33
C VAL A 169 -6.38 7.92 6.71
N ASP A 170 -5.71 6.78 6.94
CA ASP A 170 -4.35 6.74 7.46
C ASP A 170 -3.34 7.33 6.47
N PHE A 171 -3.38 6.90 5.20
CA PHE A 171 -2.43 7.33 4.15
C PHE A 171 -3.13 7.72 2.85
N VAL A 172 -2.51 8.63 2.10
CA VAL A 172 -3.03 9.06 0.78
C VAL A 172 -1.95 8.99 -0.28
N GLN A 173 -2.32 8.48 -1.45
CA GLN A 173 -1.47 8.44 -2.65
C GLN A 173 -2.24 9.05 -3.82
N GLY A 174 -1.60 9.93 -4.59
CA GLY A 174 -2.26 10.49 -5.76
C GLY A 174 -1.51 11.63 -6.44
N TYR A 175 -1.98 11.99 -7.63
CA TYR A 175 -1.37 13.04 -8.44
C TYR A 175 -1.53 14.45 -7.86
N LEU A 176 -2.39 14.60 -6.85
CA LEU A 176 -2.41 15.81 -6.04
C LEU A 176 -1.03 16.08 -5.41
N PHE A 177 -0.32 15.02 -4.98
CA PHE A 177 0.98 15.12 -4.33
C PHE A 177 2.13 15.01 -5.31
N SER A 178 2.21 13.90 -6.04
CA SER A 178 3.21 13.69 -7.07
C SER A 178 2.75 12.61 -8.04
N LYS A 179 3.22 12.72 -9.29
CA LYS A 179 3.18 11.59 -10.23
C LYS A 179 4.30 10.60 -9.87
N PRO A 180 4.24 9.35 -10.37
CA PRO A 180 5.35 8.43 -10.27
C PRO A 180 6.65 9.07 -10.74
N LEU A 181 7.65 9.07 -9.87
CA LEU A 181 8.96 9.65 -10.12
C LEU A 181 9.95 8.57 -10.56
N SER A 182 10.97 8.99 -11.31
CA SER A 182 12.11 8.09 -11.56
C SER A 182 12.97 7.98 -10.30
N MET A 183 13.72 6.89 -10.20
CA MET A 183 14.64 6.71 -9.07
C MET A 183 15.70 7.80 -9.02
N GLU A 184 16.11 8.32 -10.18
CA GLU A 184 17.05 9.43 -10.26
C GLU A 184 16.51 10.68 -9.58
N ALA A 185 15.24 11.03 -9.83
CA ALA A 185 14.59 12.19 -9.20
C ALA A 185 14.44 12.02 -7.68
N ILE A 186 14.07 10.81 -7.21
CA ILE A 186 13.98 10.52 -5.77
C ILE A 186 15.36 10.63 -5.10
N MET A 187 16.43 10.25 -5.79
CA MET A 187 17.79 10.28 -5.25
C MET A 187 18.44 11.68 -5.27
N GLU A 188 17.80 12.67 -5.90
CA GLU A 188 18.29 14.06 -5.97
C GLU A 188 17.84 14.93 -4.80
N VAL A 189 16.85 14.49 -4.02
CA VAL A 189 16.35 15.21 -2.83
C VAL A 189 16.91 14.64 -1.54
N ASP A 190 17.01 15.49 -0.51
CA ASP A 190 17.44 15.08 0.83
C ASP A 190 16.22 14.86 1.78
N GLU A 191 15.10 15.58 1.56
CA GLU A 191 13.85 15.45 2.31
C GLU A 191 12.69 14.97 1.40
N VAL A 192 11.79 14.12 1.92
CA VAL A 192 10.64 13.63 1.12
C VAL A 192 9.68 14.76 0.75
N ASN A 193 9.57 15.77 1.63
CA ASN A 193 8.73 16.95 1.40
C ASN A 193 9.12 17.73 0.13
N ASP A 194 10.38 17.63 -0.33
CA ASP A 194 10.83 18.27 -1.56
C ASP A 194 10.24 17.63 -2.83
N LEU A 195 9.69 16.41 -2.71
CA LEU A 195 9.03 15.69 -3.81
C LEU A 195 7.54 16.01 -3.94
N ILE A 196 6.95 16.59 -2.89
CA ILE A 196 5.51 16.85 -2.81
C ILE A 196 5.19 18.20 -3.46
N GLN A 197 4.36 18.20 -4.50
CA GLN A 197 4.01 19.39 -5.29
C GLN A 197 2.83 20.20 -4.73
N VAL A 198 2.47 19.98 -3.46
CA VAL A 198 1.29 20.57 -2.84
C VAL A 198 1.61 21.95 -2.26
N ASP A 199 0.68 22.90 -2.41
CA ASP A 199 0.83 24.26 -1.91
C ASP A 199 1.03 24.26 -0.39
N SER A 200 2.12 24.91 0.07
CA SER A 200 2.58 24.99 1.48
C SER A 200 1.56 25.51 2.51
N ASN A 201 0.36 25.91 2.07
CA ASN A 201 -0.77 26.32 2.91
C ASN A 201 -1.74 25.16 3.23
N LEU A 202 -1.58 23.98 2.61
CA LEU A 202 -2.21 22.78 3.14
C LEU A 202 -1.52 22.45 4.45
N ASP A 203 -2.31 22.32 5.52
CA ASP A 203 -1.83 21.83 6.81
C ASP A 203 -0.90 20.64 6.55
N LEU A 204 0.38 20.82 6.86
CA LEU A 204 1.40 19.78 6.99
C LEU A 204 1.01 18.73 8.06
N ALA A 205 -0.22 18.75 8.56
CA ALA A 205 -0.79 17.86 9.54
C ALA A 205 -1.21 16.50 8.96
N TYR A 206 -1.34 16.37 7.63
CA TYR A 206 -1.43 15.05 6.99
C TYR A 206 -0.02 14.58 6.62
N GLN A 207 0.72 14.15 7.64
CA GLN A 207 2.11 13.67 7.53
C GLN A 207 2.23 12.27 6.90
N ASN A 208 1.11 11.67 6.50
CA ASN A 208 1.03 10.29 6.08
C ASN A 208 0.82 10.21 4.56
N VAL A 209 1.81 10.67 3.80
CA VAL A 209 1.89 10.41 2.36
C VAL A 209 2.76 9.17 2.18
N SER A 210 2.20 8.10 1.60
CA SER A 210 2.95 6.86 1.31
C SER A 210 3.51 6.85 -0.10
#